data_AF-A0A382Y6C3-F1
#
_entry.id   AF-A0A382Y6C3-F1
#
_cell.length_a   1.000
_cell.length_b   1.000
_cell.length_c   1.000
_cell.angle_alpha   90.00
_cell.angle_beta   90.00
_cell.angle_gamma   90.00
#
_symmetry.space_group_name_H-M   'P 1'
#
loop_
_entity.id
_entity.type
_entity.pdbx_description
1 polymer ?
#
loop_
_entity_poly.entity_id
_entity_poly.type
_entity_poly.pdbx_seq_one_letter_code
_entity_poly.pdbx_strand_id
1 'polypeptide(L)' 'MTDQAVTGLSPNPDPCLNVEITPELVSQHGLLPEEYENVLRILGRVPNLTELGIFSVMWSEHCSYK' A
#
# COMPACT_ATOMS: atom_id res chain seq x y z
N MET A 1 16.19 -19.85 5.59
CA MET A 1 14.88 -19.29 5.98
C MET A 1 14.64 -18.07 5.10
N THR A 2 13.43 -17.99 4.56
CA THR A 2 13.03 -17.24 3.36
C THR A 2 13.09 -15.72 3.52
N ASP A 3 14.04 -15.08 2.85
CA ASP A 3 13.95 -13.66 2.51
C ASP A 3 13.74 -13.58 0.99
N GLN A 4 12.49 -13.75 0.58
CA GLN A 4 12.09 -13.58 -0.81
C GLN A 4 12.16 -12.08 -1.11
N ALA A 5 13.31 -11.64 -1.62
CA ALA A 5 13.40 -10.84 -2.82
C ALA A 5 12.20 -9.90 -3.09
N VAL A 6 12.20 -8.72 -2.47
CA VAL A 6 11.54 -7.54 -3.06
C VAL A 6 12.47 -6.99 -4.17
N THR A 7 12.76 -7.83 -5.16
CA THR A 7 13.67 -7.48 -6.25
C THR A 7 12.88 -6.77 -7.35
N GLY A 8 13.03 -5.46 -7.43
CA GLY A 8 12.81 -4.72 -8.68
C GLY A 8 11.48 -3.98 -8.83
N LEU A 9 11.00 -3.31 -7.79
CA LEU A 9 9.94 -2.33 -7.97
C LEU A 9 10.54 -1.04 -8.53
N SER A 10 10.07 -0.61 -9.71
CA SER A 10 10.51 0.62 -10.37
C SER A 10 10.51 1.79 -9.38
N PRO A 11 11.58 2.61 -9.32
CA PRO A 11 11.66 3.70 -8.36
C PRO A 11 10.50 4.65 -8.56
N ASN A 12 9.85 5.03 -7.47
CA ASN A 12 8.86 6.08 -7.50
C ASN A 12 9.56 7.37 -7.99
N PRO A 13 8.93 8.19 -8.86
CA PRO A 13 9.49 9.46 -9.29
C PRO A 13 9.88 10.41 -8.14
N ASP A 14 9.28 10.23 -6.95
CA ASP A 14 9.54 11.03 -5.75
C ASP A 14 10.31 10.22 -4.69
N PRO A 15 11.66 10.28 -4.67
CA PRO A 15 12.50 9.47 -3.78
C PRO A 15 12.38 9.85 -2.29
N CYS A 16 11.80 11.01 -1.97
CA CYS A 16 11.55 11.46 -0.60
C CYS A 16 10.32 10.80 0.06
N LEU A 17 9.49 10.05 -0.68
CA LEU A 17 8.29 9.37 -0.19
C LEU A 17 8.38 7.83 -0.27
N ASN A 18 9.59 7.32 -0.51
CA ASN A 18 9.90 5.91 -0.71
C ASN A 18 9.95 5.15 0.63
N VAL A 19 8.82 5.10 1.33
CA VAL A 19 8.63 4.31 2.56
C VAL A 19 8.35 2.86 2.15
N GLU A 20 8.98 1.91 2.83
CA GLU A 20 8.68 0.50 2.65
C GLU A 20 7.25 0.20 3.12
N ILE A 21 6.39 -0.20 2.19
CA ILE A 21 5.00 -0.53 2.52
C ILE A 21 4.95 -1.97 3.02
N THR A 22 4.88 -2.12 4.34
CA THR A 22 4.72 -3.41 5.00
C THR A 22 3.24 -3.77 5.16
N PRO A 23 2.89 -5.06 5.24
CA PRO A 23 1.49 -5.49 5.51
C PRO A 23 0.95 -4.95 6.85
N GLU A 24 1.83 -4.72 7.83
CA GLU A 24 1.48 -4.03 9.08
C GLU A 24 1.07 -2.59 8.83
N LEU A 25 1.81 -1.84 8.01
CA LEU A 25 1.48 -0.47 7.62
C LEU A 25 0.15 -0.41 6.87
N VAL A 26 -0.07 -1.32 5.91
CA VAL A 26 -1.35 -1.45 5.19
C VAL A 26 -2.51 -1.65 6.17
N SER A 27 -2.33 -2.53 7.16
CA SER A 27 -3.35 -2.79 8.20
C SER A 27 -3.57 -1.57 9.10
N GLN A 28 -2.51 -0.83 9.45
CA GLN A 28 -2.61 0.43 10.20
C GLN A 28 -3.38 1.52 9.44
N HIS A 29 -3.31 1.49 8.11
CA HIS A 29 -4.09 2.34 7.20
C HIS A 29 -5.53 1.84 7.01
N GLY A 30 -5.97 0.78 7.71
CA GLY A 30 -7.32 0.26 7.62
C GLY A 30 -7.65 -0.43 6.29
N LEU A 31 -6.63 -0.76 5.50
CA LEU A 31 -6.77 -1.48 4.25
C LEU A 31 -6.64 -2.98 4.50
N LEU A 32 -7.51 -3.76 3.87
CA LEU A 32 -7.38 -5.21 3.82
C LEU A 32 -6.25 -5.61 2.88
N PRO A 33 -5.64 -6.80 3.08
CA PRO A 33 -4.63 -7.33 2.16
C PRO A 33 -5.13 -7.41 0.71
N GLU A 34 -6.38 -7.82 0.51
CA GLU A 34 -7.02 -7.92 -0.81
C GLU A 34 -7.20 -6.54 -1.48
N GLU A 35 -7.53 -5.53 -0.68
CA GLU A 35 -7.58 -4.14 -1.15
C GLU A 35 -6.18 -3.70 -1.60
N TYR A 36 -5.16 -3.93 -0.78
CA TYR A 36 -3.79 -3.61 -1.18
C TYR A 36 -3.37 -4.31 -2.48
N GLU A 37 -3.73 -5.58 -2.67
CA GLU A 37 -3.51 -6.29 -3.95
C GLU A 37 -4.26 -5.63 -5.13
N ASN A 38 -5.47 -5.12 -4.91
CA ASN A 38 -6.19 -4.32 -5.91
C ASN A 38 -5.43 -3.03 -6.23
N VAL A 39 -4.90 -2.32 -5.22
CA VAL A 39 -4.08 -1.11 -5.42
C VAL A 39 -2.85 -1.42 -6.27
N LEU A 40 -2.14 -2.50 -5.97
CA LEU A 40 -0.98 -2.94 -6.76
C LEU A 40 -1.36 -3.25 -8.20
N ARG A 41 -2.52 -3.87 -8.43
CA ARG A 41 -3.01 -4.18 -9.78
C ARG A 41 -3.41 -2.94 -10.57
N ILE A 42 -4.00 -1.95 -9.91
CA ILE A 42 -4.42 -0.67 -10.51
C ILE A 42 -3.18 0.17 -10.87
N LEU A 43 -2.22 0.27 -9.96
CA LEU A 43 -1.01 1.09 -10.14
C LEU A 43 0.07 0.40 -10.98
N GLY A 44 0.11 -0.94 -10.99
CA GLY A 44 1.20 -1.72 -11.60
C GLY A 44 2.55 -1.57 -10.89
N ARG A 45 2.57 -0.95 -9.70
CA ARG A 45 3.74 -0.72 -8.85
C ARG A 45 3.31 -0.61 -7.38
N VAL A 46 4.28 -0.62 -6.46
CA VAL A 46 4.00 -0.34 -5.05
C VAL A 46 3.60 1.13 -4.88
N PRO A 47 2.49 1.42 -4.17
CA PRO A 47 2.11 2.78 -3.82
C PRO A 47 3.10 3.39 -2.82
N ASN A 48 3.27 4.70 -2.86
CA ASN A 48 3.93 5.43 -1.77
C ASN A 48 2.98 5.64 -0.59
N LEU A 49 3.51 6.11 0.54
CA LEU A 49 2.72 6.44 1.73
C LEU A 49 1.55 7.40 1.41
N THR A 50 1.77 8.40 0.55
CA THR A 50 0.72 9.34 0.12
C THR A 50 -0.39 8.64 -0.66
N GLU A 51 -0.02 7.79 -1.61
CA GLU A 51 -0.98 7.03 -2.42
C GLU A 51 -1.74 6.03 -1.55
N LEU A 52 -1.03 5.31 -0.67
CA LEU A 52 -1.61 4.42 0.32
C LEU A 52 -2.61 5.17 1.22
N GLY A 53 -2.29 6.40 1.64
CA GLY A 53 -3.21 7.26 2.39
C GLY A 53 -4.44 7.68 1.58
N ILE A 54 -4.28 7.95 0.28
CA ILE A 54 -5.41 8.26 -0.61
C ILE A 54 -6.32 7.04 -0.78
N PHE A 55 -5.76 5.85 -1.06
CA PHE A 55 -6.52 4.61 -1.18
C PHE A 55 -7.19 4.22 0.15
N SER A 56 -6.48 4.39 1.26
CA SER A 56 -6.97 4.19 2.62
C SER A 56 -8.23 5.01 2.87
N VAL A 57 -8.24 6.31 2.58
CA VAL A 57 -9.44 7.16 2.76
C VAL A 57 -10.54 6.84 1.75
N MET A 58 -10.16 6.60 0.49
CA MET A 58 -11.10 6.33 -0.59
C MET A 58 -11.87 5.02 -0.38
N TRP A 59 -11.23 4.01 0.20
CA TRP A 59 -11.82 2.69 0.46
C TRP A 59 -12.15 2.45 1.94
N SER A 60 -11.79 3.37 2.84
CA SER A 60 -12.33 3.47 4.21
C SER A 60 -13.81 3.92 4.20
N GLU A 61 -14.66 3.23 3.46
CA GLU A 61 -16.11 3.26 3.64
C GLU A 61 -16.56 2.47 4.87
N HIS A 62 -15.63 1.86 5.60
CA HIS A 62 -15.87 1.34 6.95
C HIS A 62 -15.26 2.27 8.00
N CYS A 63 -15.82 3.48 8.11
CA CYS A 63 -16.32 3.84 9.44
C CYS A 63 -17.43 2.83 9.71
N SER A 64 -17.05 1.61 10.13
CA SER A 64 -17.97 0.55 10.47
C SER A 64 -18.91 1.18 11.48
N TYR A 65 -20.11 1.52 11.00
CA TYR A 65 -21.22 1.89 11.84
C TYR A 65 -21.29 0.78 12.87
N LYS A 66 -20.91 1.12 14.10
CA LYS A 66 -21.53 0.50 15.25
C LYS A 66 -22.77 1.33 15.54
#